data_AF-A0A1D1ZWI7-F1
#
_entry.id   AF-A0A1D1ZWI7-F1
#
_cell.length_a   1.000
_cell.length_b   1.000
_cell.length_c   1.000
_cell.angle_alpha   90.00
_cell.angle_beta   90.00
_cell.angle_gamma   90.00
#
_symmetry.space_group_name_H-M   'P 1'
#
loop_
_entity.id
_entity.type
_entity.pdbx_description
1 polymer ?
#
loop_
_entity_poly.entity_id
_entity_poly.type
_entity_poly.pdbx_seq_one_letter_code
_entity_poly.pdbx_strand_id
1 'polypeptide(L)'
;MDTRTRRGAMTIIPSPDATVGVRSVSVQDDLVSFGTGAGKLCFFDVRAGKLLDRAARREAAVGQYHTPALLAPLPFALETGPGWLDQNQTYWDHFANTRVQHACYAHAWDPAAQRVFACGGPLAFGMRGCYMGLWR
;
A
#
# COMPACT_ATOMS: atom_id res chain seq x y z
N MET A 1 24.98 23.12 2.97
CA MET A 1 25.09 21.99 2.04
C MET A 1 24.12 22.21 0.89
N ASP A 2 24.56 22.08 -0.37
CA ASP A 2 23.72 22.26 -1.55
C ASP A 2 22.99 20.94 -1.88
N THR A 3 21.66 20.98 -1.91
CA THR A 3 20.80 19.82 -2.18
C THR A 3 20.69 19.48 -3.67
N ARG A 4 21.25 20.30 -4.56
CA ARG A 4 21.05 20.19 -6.02
C ARG A 4 22.02 19.25 -6.73
N THR A 5 23.11 18.83 -6.10
CA THR A 5 24.21 18.10 -6.76
C THR A 5 24.38 16.64 -6.32
N ARG A 6 23.55 16.13 -5.41
CA ARG A 6 23.57 14.71 -5.04
C ARG A 6 22.86 13.85 -6.10
N ARG A 7 23.61 13.32 -7.06
CA ARG A 7 23.24 12.07 -7.74
C ARG A 7 23.55 10.90 -6.78
N GLY A 8 22.71 10.73 -5.76
CA GLY A 8 22.73 9.51 -4.96
C GLY A 8 22.34 8.31 -5.80
N ALA A 9 22.67 7.09 -5.34
CA ALA A 9 22.16 5.88 -5.97
C ALA A 9 20.62 5.95 -6.03
N MET A 10 20.06 5.84 -7.24
CA MET A 10 18.63 5.88 -7.47
C MET A 10 18.10 4.44 -7.51
N THR A 11 17.17 4.12 -6.61
CA THR A 11 16.52 2.81 -6.56
C THR A 11 15.05 2.96 -6.98
N ILE A 12 14.60 2.09 -7.87
CA ILE A 12 13.19 1.96 -8.24
C ILE A 12 12.56 0.93 -7.33
N ILE A 13 11.54 1.34 -6.57
CA ILE A 13 10.71 0.44 -5.77
C ILE A 13 9.48 0.08 -6.61
N PRO A 14 9.33 -1.16 -7.10
CA PRO A 14 8.17 -1.54 -7.88
C PRO A 14 6.92 -1.62 -6.98
N SER A 15 5.81 -1.01 -7.43
CA SER A 15 4.51 -1.24 -6.79
C SER A 15 4.04 -2.67 -7.10
N PRO A 16 3.56 -3.44 -6.10
CA PRO A 16 2.92 -4.74 -6.34
C PRO A 16 1.69 -4.64 -7.24
N ASP A 17 1.00 -3.50 -7.21
CA ASP A 17 -0.19 -3.26 -8.02
C ASP A 17 0.17 -2.37 -9.22
N ALA A 18 0.71 -2.97 -10.28
CA ALA A 18 1.24 -2.27 -11.45
C ALA A 18 0.19 -1.45 -12.23
N THR A 19 -1.10 -1.80 -12.14
CA THR A 19 -2.16 -1.24 -12.99
C THR A 19 -2.91 -0.07 -12.38
N VAL A 20 -2.76 0.17 -11.08
CA VAL A 20 -3.53 1.18 -10.33
C VAL A 20 -2.67 2.31 -9.79
N GLY A 21 -1.34 2.13 -9.73
CA GLY A 21 -0.36 3.15 -9.34
C GLY A 21 -0.33 3.48 -7.84
N VAL A 22 0.65 4.30 -7.46
CA VAL A 22 0.84 4.81 -6.09
C VAL A 22 -0.02 6.06 -5.88
N ARG A 23 -0.57 6.22 -4.67
CA ARG A 23 -1.51 7.30 -4.31
C ARG A 23 -1.14 8.04 -3.03
N SER A 24 -0.31 7.44 -2.19
CA SER A 24 0.30 8.11 -1.03
C SER A 24 1.68 7.51 -0.77
N VAL A 25 2.58 8.30 -0.21
CA VAL A 25 3.93 7.86 0.20
C VAL A 25 4.29 8.53 1.52
N SER A 26 4.95 7.80 2.40
CA SER A 26 5.53 8.30 3.64
C SER A 26 6.90 7.65 3.85
N VAL A 27 7.82 8.41 4.43
CA VAL A 27 9.16 7.94 4.78
C VAL A 27 9.34 8.20 6.26
N GLN A 28 9.60 7.15 7.02
CA GLN A 28 9.90 7.21 8.45
C GLN A 28 11.17 6.40 8.70
N ASP A 29 12.26 7.11 8.97
CA ASP A 29 13.60 6.54 9.10
C ASP A 29 13.98 5.63 7.91
N ASP A 30 14.19 4.34 8.17
CA ASP A 30 14.55 3.32 7.18
C ASP A 30 13.33 2.62 6.56
N LEU A 31 12.11 3.09 6.83
CA LEU A 31 10.87 2.53 6.31
C LEU A 31 10.22 3.49 5.32
N VAL A 32 10.01 3.02 4.09
CA VAL A 32 9.15 3.68 3.12
C VAL A 32 7.82 2.96 3.09
N SER A 33 6.71 3.65 3.36
CA SER A 33 5.37 3.12 3.18
C SER A 33 4.65 3.83 2.03
N PHE A 34 3.83 3.10 1.28
CA PHE A 34 3.09 3.69 0.18
C PHE A 34 1.72 3.02 -0.02
N GLY A 35 0.72 3.85 -0.27
CA GLY A 35 -0.64 3.43 -0.58
C GLY A 35 -0.84 3.26 -2.09
N THR A 36 -1.57 2.21 -2.49
CA THR A 36 -1.87 1.93 -3.90
C THR A 36 -3.32 2.30 -4.26
N GLY A 37 -3.59 2.40 -5.57
CA GLY A 37 -4.95 2.55 -6.09
C GLY A 37 -5.88 1.36 -5.83
N ALA A 38 -5.36 0.22 -5.39
CA ALA A 38 -6.13 -0.97 -4.99
C ALA A 38 -6.42 -1.02 -3.48
N GLY A 39 -6.10 0.05 -2.74
CA GLY A 39 -6.40 0.15 -1.31
C GLY A 39 -5.47 -0.66 -0.41
N LYS A 40 -4.27 -0.96 -0.91
CA LYS A 40 -3.20 -1.61 -0.17
C LYS A 40 -2.23 -0.56 0.36
N LEU A 41 -1.77 -0.73 1.59
CA LEU A 41 -0.62 -0.03 2.13
C LEU A 41 0.56 -0.99 2.21
N CYS A 42 1.59 -0.73 1.40
CA CYS A 42 2.81 -1.54 1.30
C CYS A 42 3.97 -0.88 2.05
N PHE A 43 4.98 -1.69 2.38
CA PHE A 43 6.14 -1.27 3.16
C PHE A 43 7.42 -1.75 2.51
N PHE A 44 8.43 -0.89 2.46
CA PHE A 44 9.75 -1.14 1.92
C PHE A 44 10.79 -0.80 2.97
N ASP A 45 11.63 -1.79 3.29
CA ASP A 45 12.76 -1.62 4.18
C ASP A 45 13.96 -1.14 3.35
N VAL A 46 14.41 0.09 3.62
CA VAL A 46 15.51 0.75 2.92
C VAL A 46 16.84 0.04 3.19
N ARG A 47 17.03 -0.50 4.39
CA ARG A 47 18.28 -1.18 4.78
C ARG A 47 18.40 -2.54 4.11
N ALA A 48 17.29 -3.27 4.04
CA ALA A 48 17.23 -4.56 3.38
C ALA A 48 17.05 -4.44 1.86
N GLY A 49 16.66 -3.27 1.37
CA GLY A 49 16.43 -3.01 -0.06
C GLY A 49 15.27 -3.81 -0.64
N LYS A 50 14.26 -4.15 0.18
CA LYS A 50 13.14 -5.02 -0.24
C LYS A 50 11.79 -4.59 0.32
N LEU A 51 10.74 -4.95 -0.40
CA LEU A 51 9.39 -4.89 0.13
C LEU A 51 9.24 -5.89 1.28
N LEU A 52 8.55 -5.49 2.34
CA LEU A 52 8.14 -6.42 3.38
C LEU A 52 7.10 -7.36 2.79
N ASP A 53 7.27 -8.65 3.05
CA ASP A 53 6.37 -9.70 2.59
C ASP A 53 5.84 -10.52 3.78
N ARG A 54 4.74 -11.25 3.55
CA ARG A 54 4.15 -12.11 4.58
C ARG A 54 5.05 -13.29 4.96
N ALA A 55 6.02 -13.67 4.11
CA ALA A 55 6.92 -14.79 4.37
C ALA A 55 8.13 -14.41 5.21
N ALA A 56 8.55 -13.15 5.27
CA ALA A 56 9.63 -12.68 6.13
C ALA A 56 9.31 -12.91 7.61
N ARG A 57 8.02 -12.90 7.99
CA ARG A 57 7.55 -13.29 9.33
C ARG A 57 7.58 -14.82 9.55
N ARG A 58 7.53 -15.63 8.50
CA ARG A 58 7.59 -17.10 8.54
C ARG A 58 9.02 -17.65 8.42
N GLU A 59 9.90 -17.05 7.62
CA GLU A 59 11.30 -17.49 7.49
C GLU A 59 12.14 -17.19 8.74
N ALA A 60 11.79 -16.16 9.52
CA ALA A 60 12.36 -15.97 10.85
C ALA A 60 11.88 -17.01 11.89
N ALA A 61 10.84 -17.79 11.56
CA ALA A 61 10.22 -18.77 12.46
C ALA A 61 10.35 -20.23 11.99
N VAL A 62 10.63 -20.48 10.70
CA VAL A 62 10.69 -21.82 10.12
C VAL A 62 11.75 -21.87 9.03
N GLY A 63 12.74 -22.74 9.21
CA GLY A 63 13.89 -22.90 8.34
C GLY A 63 13.56 -23.24 6.88
N GLN A 64 14.49 -22.80 6.03
CA GLN A 64 14.73 -23.07 4.61
C GLN A 64 13.90 -24.18 3.96
N TYR A 65 12.88 -23.80 3.19
CA TYR A 65 12.41 -24.57 2.04
C TYR A 65 12.21 -23.64 0.85
N HIS A 66 12.80 -23.99 -0.30
CA HIS A 66 12.69 -23.24 -1.54
C HIS A 66 11.24 -23.30 -2.07
N THR A 67 10.58 -22.14 -2.17
CA THR A 67 9.24 -22.05 -2.76
C THR A 67 9.31 -21.49 -4.19
N PRO A 68 8.78 -22.19 -5.22
CA PRO A 68 8.79 -21.76 -6.62
C PRO A 68 8.08 -20.41 -6.86
N ALA A 69 8.39 -19.70 -7.95
CA ALA A 69 7.99 -18.31 -8.23
C ALA A 69 6.47 -17.99 -8.21
N LEU A 70 5.59 -19.00 -8.28
CA LEU A 70 4.13 -18.86 -8.06
C LEU A 70 3.73 -18.75 -6.57
N LEU A 71 4.70 -18.97 -5.68
CA LEU A 71 4.63 -18.88 -4.22
C LEU A 71 5.52 -17.74 -3.71
N ALA A 72 5.93 -16.82 -4.59
CA ALA A 72 6.63 -15.61 -4.18
C ALA A 72 5.83 -14.96 -3.03
N PRO A 73 6.47 -14.65 -1.90
CA PRO A 73 5.79 -14.07 -0.76
C PRO A 73 4.95 -12.87 -1.18
N LEU A 74 3.63 -12.94 -0.95
CA LEU A 74 2.78 -11.76 -1.18
C LEU A 74 3.29 -10.63 -0.29
N PRO A 75 3.49 -9.42 -0.85
CA PRO A 75 3.93 -8.28 -0.06
C PRO A 75 2.96 -8.09 1.10
N PHE A 76 3.51 -7.83 2.28
CA PHE A 76 2.71 -7.51 3.44
C PHE A 76 2.05 -6.17 3.14
N ALA A 77 0.75 -6.25 2.88
CA ALA A 77 -0.10 -5.11 2.63
C ALA A 77 -1.20 -5.08 3.67
N LEU A 78 -1.43 -3.90 4.23
CA LEU A 78 -2.62 -3.64 5.01
C LEU A 78 -3.74 -3.33 4.02
N GLU A 79 -4.73 -4.22 3.99
CA GLU A 79 -5.96 -4.00 3.22
C GLU A 79 -6.91 -3.19 4.08
N THR A 80 -7.42 -2.13 3.47
CA THR A 80 -8.33 -1.22 4.16
C THR A 80 -9.76 -1.76 4.07
N GLY A 81 -10.58 -1.42 5.08
CA GLY A 81 -11.96 -1.92 5.17
C GLY A 81 -12.83 -1.50 3.97
N PRO A 82 -14.04 -2.06 3.84
CA PRO A 82 -14.92 -1.79 2.70
C PRO A 82 -15.35 -0.32 2.59
N GLY A 83 -15.19 0.48 3.66
CA GLY A 83 -15.55 1.88 3.66
C GLY A 83 -17.05 2.12 3.50
N TRP A 84 -17.38 3.37 3.24
CA TRP A 84 -18.68 3.81 2.76
C TRP A 84 -18.55 4.15 1.27
N LEU A 85 -19.51 3.69 0.47
CA LEU A 85 -19.59 3.96 -0.95
C LEU A 85 -21.00 4.40 -1.32
N ASP A 86 -21.12 5.53 -2.01
CA ASP A 86 -22.36 6.01 -2.59
C ASP A 86 -22.72 5.15 -3.81
N GLN A 87 -23.82 4.41 -3.74
CA GLN A 87 -24.36 3.62 -4.84
C GLN A 87 -25.21 4.50 -5.77
N ASN A 88 -24.60 5.57 -6.28
CA ASN A 88 -25.23 6.53 -7.18
C ASN A 88 -25.41 5.98 -8.61
N GLN A 89 -25.92 6.80 -9.52
CA GLN A 89 -26.13 6.40 -10.93
C GLN A 89 -24.85 5.85 -11.58
N THR A 90 -23.70 6.50 -11.36
CA THR A 90 -22.39 6.05 -11.89
C THR A 90 -22.02 4.66 -11.36
N TYR A 91 -22.32 4.35 -10.10
CA TYR A 91 -22.12 3.00 -9.56
C TYR A 91 -22.96 1.96 -10.30
N TRP A 92 -24.26 2.23 -10.48
CA TRP A 92 -25.16 1.28 -11.13
C TRP A 92 -24.84 1.10 -12.62
N ASP A 93 -24.50 2.18 -13.31
CA ASP A 93 -24.20 2.17 -14.75
C ASP A 93 -22.91 1.42 -15.09
N HIS A 94 -21.88 1.54 -14.24
CA HIS A 94 -20.54 1.03 -14.57
C HIS A 94 -20.07 -0.16 -13.71
N PHE A 95 -20.63 -0.33 -12.52
CA PHE A 95 -20.18 -1.37 -11.59
C PHE A 95 -21.27 -2.39 -11.27
N ALA A 96 -22.56 -2.06 -11.43
CA ALA A 96 -23.68 -3.01 -11.38
C ALA A 96 -23.59 -4.04 -10.23
N ASN A 97 -23.52 -3.55 -8.99
CA ASN A 97 -23.34 -4.35 -7.77
C ASN A 97 -21.97 -5.03 -7.58
N THR A 98 -20.97 -4.71 -8.41
CA THR A 98 -19.59 -5.17 -8.23
C THR A 98 -18.92 -4.42 -7.09
N ARG A 99 -18.01 -5.10 -6.37
CA ARG A 99 -17.19 -4.48 -5.33
C ARG A 99 -16.23 -3.46 -5.94
N VAL A 100 -16.39 -2.20 -5.55
CA VAL A 100 -15.45 -1.12 -5.89
C VAL A 100 -14.35 -1.09 -4.85
N GLN A 101 -13.10 -1.12 -5.31
CA GLN A 101 -11.95 -0.95 -4.43
C GLN A 101 -11.70 0.54 -4.18
N HIS A 102 -11.43 0.89 -2.92
CA HIS A 102 -10.98 2.22 -2.57
C HIS A 102 -9.46 2.33 -2.71
N ALA A 103 -8.96 3.45 -3.21
CA ALA A 103 -7.55 3.79 -3.26
C ALA A 103 -7.07 4.39 -1.94
N CYS A 104 -5.80 4.20 -1.57
CA CYS A 104 -5.19 4.80 -0.37
C CYS A 104 -4.61 6.18 -0.65
N TYR A 105 -5.40 7.22 -0.40
CA TYR A 105 -5.06 8.61 -0.71
C TYR A 105 -4.14 9.26 0.32
N ALA A 106 -4.21 8.83 1.57
CA ALA A 106 -3.31 9.31 2.60
C ALA A 106 -3.06 8.23 3.65
N HIS A 107 -1.85 8.25 4.20
CA HIS A 107 -1.53 7.53 5.41
C HIS A 107 -0.51 8.32 6.22
N ALA A 108 -0.53 8.15 7.53
CA ALA A 108 0.37 8.82 8.46
C ALA A 108 0.70 7.88 9.62
N TRP A 109 1.97 7.82 9.95
CA TRP A 109 2.45 7.12 11.12
C TRP A 109 2.34 7.99 12.36
N ASP A 110 2.20 7.35 13.52
CA ASP A 110 2.43 8.03 14.78
C ASP A 110 3.94 8.34 14.96
N PRO A 111 4.31 9.31 15.81
CA PRO A 111 5.72 9.68 16.01
C PRO A 111 6.62 8.53 16.45
N ALA A 112 6.06 7.47 17.04
CA ALA A 112 6.77 6.29 17.51
C ALA A 112 6.87 5.16 16.47
N ALA A 113 6.33 5.33 15.26
CA ALA A 113 6.30 4.32 14.20
C ALA A 113 5.61 2.99 14.60
N GLN A 114 4.70 3.03 15.57
CA GLN A 114 3.99 1.85 16.08
C GLN A 114 2.59 1.72 15.50
N ARG A 115 2.03 2.82 14.99
CA ARG A 115 0.67 2.87 14.48
C ARG A 115 0.65 3.62 13.18
N VAL A 116 -0.18 3.15 12.27
CA VAL A 116 -0.43 3.84 11.00
C VAL A 116 -1.92 4.07 10.83
N PHE A 117 -2.27 5.31 10.53
CA PHE A 117 -3.58 5.68 10.03
C PHE A 117 -3.52 5.66 8.50
N ALA A 118 -4.55 5.11 7.85
CA ALA A 118 -4.72 5.24 6.40
C ALA A 118 -6.18 5.55 6.06
N CYS A 119 -6.38 6.36 5.04
CA CYS A 119 -7.69 6.71 4.53
C CYS A 119 -7.69 6.87 3.02
N GLY A 120 -8.89 6.87 2.45
CA GLY A 120 -9.04 6.94 1.02
C GLY A 120 -10.48 6.89 0.57
N GLY A 121 -10.68 6.54 -0.70
CA GLY A 121 -11.98 6.60 -1.37
C GLY A 121 -11.94 5.98 -2.77
N PRO A 122 -13.06 5.93 -3.50
CA PRO A 122 -13.13 5.31 -4.80
C PRO A 122 -12.31 6.07 -5.84
N LEU A 123 -11.61 5.35 -6.72
CA LEU A 123 -10.73 5.95 -7.75
C LEU A 123 -11.49 6.45 -8.99
N ALA A 124 -12.60 5.81 -9.33
CA ALA A 124 -13.33 6.10 -10.56
C ALA A 124 -14.04 7.46 -10.49
N PHE A 125 -14.00 8.21 -11.59
CA PHE A 125 -14.66 9.50 -11.72
C PHE A 125 -16.17 9.37 -11.48
N GLY A 126 -16.77 10.34 -10.78
CA GLY A 126 -18.21 10.33 -10.43
C GLY A 126 -18.57 9.47 -9.22
N MET A 127 -17.66 8.61 -8.75
CA MET A 127 -17.87 7.84 -7.52
C MET A 127 -17.61 8.68 -6.28
N ARG A 128 -18.38 8.41 -5.21
CA ARG A 128 -18.23 9.05 -3.90
C ARG A 128 -18.15 8.00 -2.82
N GLY A 129 -17.28 8.21 -1.84
CA GLY A 129 -17.05 7.24 -0.80
C GLY A 129 -15.81 7.55 0.01
N CYS A 130 -15.68 6.90 1.14
CA CYS A 130 -14.49 7.00 1.97
C CYS A 130 -14.24 5.74 2.77
N TYR A 131 -13.00 5.53 3.18
CA TYR A 131 -12.67 4.63 4.27
C TYR A 131 -11.64 5.27 5.19
N MET A 132 -11.55 4.74 6.40
CA MET A 132 -10.46 5.01 7.33
C MET A 132 -10.10 3.74 8.10
N GLY A 133 -8.82 3.57 8.38
CA GLY A 133 -8.29 2.45 9.16
C GLY A 133 -7.15 2.91 10.05
N LEU A 134 -7.03 2.27 11.21
CA LEU A 134 -5.92 2.44 12.14
C LEU A 134 -5.36 1.06 12.46
N TRP A 135 -4.06 0.87 12.25
CA TRP A 135 -3.35 -0.37 12.58
C TRP A 135 -2.44 -0.17 13.79
N ARG A 136 -2.27 -1.25 14.56
CA ARG A 136 -1.52 -1.34 15.82
C ARG A 136 -0.68 -2.60 15.84
#